data_AF-A0A3D4QP75-F1
#
_entry.id   AF-A0A3D4QP75-F1
#
_cell.length_a   1.000
_cell.length_b   1.000
_cell.length_c   1.000
_cell.angle_alpha   90.00
_cell.angle_beta   90.00
_cell.angle_gamma   90.00
#
_symmetry.space_group_name_H-M   'P 1'
#
loop_
_entity.id
_entity.type
_entity.pdbx_description
1 polymer ?
#
loop_
_entity_poly.entity_id
_entity_poly.type
_entity_poly.pdbx_seq_one_letter_code
_entity_poly.pdbx_strand_id
1 'polypeptide(L)'
;NYQVSGNPFQFLVYQKEHWSQSLGLFFNTVSYQTDYAIKTFQEQNYHSLLGLWLPNLFSIFFSLIVMLAAVKKIRPSYTAWFFAYYIIAIGATWLLSAPRYLLVLFPTTLALTSLTDKRWLDRIITITCIIFYIIYAYMFVNRWQVW
;
A
#
# COMPACT_ATOMS: atom_id res chain seq x y z
N ASN A 1 -5.16 -22.76 -13.10
CA ASN A 1 -5.95 -23.45 -12.05
C ASN A 1 -6.79 -24.56 -12.62
N TYR A 2 -7.87 -24.29 -13.38
CA TYR A 2 -8.78 -25.36 -13.87
C TYR A 2 -8.09 -26.52 -14.60
N GLN A 3 -7.16 -26.23 -15.52
CA GLN A 3 -6.44 -27.27 -16.28
C GLN A 3 -5.57 -28.21 -15.44
N VAL A 4 -5.18 -27.78 -14.22
CA VAL A 4 -4.28 -28.56 -13.34
C VAL A 4 -5.06 -29.19 -12.19
N SER A 5 -6.04 -28.47 -11.62
CA SER A 5 -6.72 -28.84 -10.39
C SER A 5 -8.23 -29.07 -10.54
N GLY A 6 -8.79 -28.93 -11.75
CA GLY A 6 -10.23 -29.04 -11.99
C GLY A 6 -11.09 -27.91 -11.40
N ASN A 7 -10.47 -26.89 -10.79
CA ASN A 7 -11.15 -25.79 -10.12
C ASN A 7 -10.53 -24.43 -10.54
N PRO A 8 -11.29 -23.48 -11.12
CA PRO A 8 -10.74 -22.17 -11.50
C PRO A 8 -10.27 -21.33 -10.30
N PHE A 9 -10.87 -21.53 -9.12
CA PHE A 9 -10.58 -20.79 -7.88
C PHE A 9 -9.57 -21.49 -6.98
N GLN A 10 -8.89 -22.54 -7.44
CA GLN A 10 -7.96 -23.30 -6.61
C GLN A 10 -6.87 -22.44 -5.96
N PHE A 11 -6.42 -21.39 -6.65
CA PHE A 11 -5.47 -20.44 -6.07
C PHE A 11 -5.99 -19.79 -4.78
N LEU A 12 -7.26 -19.39 -4.73
CA LEU A 12 -7.85 -18.79 -3.53
C LEU A 12 -7.96 -19.80 -2.38
N VAL A 13 -8.23 -21.06 -2.70
CA VAL A 13 -8.24 -22.16 -1.72
C VAL A 13 -6.85 -22.32 -1.11
N TYR A 14 -5.81 -22.42 -1.93
CA TYR A 14 -4.43 -22.53 -1.45
C TYR A 14 -3.97 -21.32 -0.65
N GLN A 15 -4.30 -20.10 -1.09
CA GLN A 15 -4.01 -18.87 -0.33
C GLN A 15 -4.63 -18.92 1.07
N LYS A 16 -5.88 -19.38 1.18
CA LYS A 16 -6.56 -19.49 2.47
C LYS A 16 -5.98 -20.61 3.34
N GLU A 17 -5.76 -21.80 2.79
CA GLU A 17 -5.39 -22.99 3.56
C GLU A 17 -3.93 -22.97 4.04
N HIS A 18 -3.01 -22.42 3.23
CA HIS A 18 -1.58 -22.45 3.54
C HIS A 18 -1.03 -21.12 4.05
N TRP A 19 -1.68 -20.00 3.72
CA TRP A 19 -1.21 -18.66 4.11
C TRP A 19 -2.24 -17.86 4.91
N SER A 20 -3.38 -18.46 5.26
CA SER A 20 -4.49 -17.77 5.94
C SER A 20 -4.91 -16.49 5.21
N GLN A 21 -4.70 -16.47 3.88
CA GLN A 21 -4.87 -15.30 3.03
C GLN A 21 -6.22 -15.36 2.33
N SER A 22 -7.03 -14.33 2.54
CA SER A 22 -8.36 -14.19 1.95
C SER A 22 -8.72 -12.72 1.79
N LEU A 23 -9.80 -12.44 1.08
CA LEU A 23 -10.36 -11.10 1.01
C LEU A 23 -11.07 -10.77 2.33
N GLY A 24 -10.63 -9.70 2.96
CA GLY A 24 -11.23 -9.10 4.13
C GLY A 24 -11.54 -7.62 3.91
N LEU A 25 -11.84 -6.92 5.01
CA LEU A 25 -12.05 -5.48 4.99
C LEU A 25 -10.74 -4.75 5.24
N PHE A 26 -10.51 -3.64 4.54
CA PHE A 26 -9.30 -2.83 4.72
C PHE A 26 -9.14 -2.32 6.17
N PHE A 27 -10.23 -2.17 6.93
CA PHE A 27 -10.18 -1.82 8.36
C PHE A 27 -9.44 -2.88 9.19
N ASN A 28 -9.65 -4.16 8.87
CA ASN A 28 -8.94 -5.25 9.54
C ASN A 28 -7.44 -5.16 9.24
N THR A 29 -7.10 -4.81 7.98
CA THR A 29 -5.72 -4.56 7.56
C THR A 29 -5.05 -3.47 8.35
N VAL A 30 -5.70 -2.32 8.46
CA VAL A 30 -5.19 -1.20 9.27
C VAL A 30 -5.04 -1.61 10.73
N SER A 31 -6.01 -2.34 11.29
CA SER A 31 -5.97 -2.79 12.69
C SER A 31 -4.74 -3.65 12.97
N TYR A 32 -4.58 -4.78 12.27
CA TYR A 32 -3.46 -5.67 12.58
C TYR A 32 -2.12 -5.02 12.23
N GLN A 33 -2.02 -4.24 11.13
CA GLN A 33 -0.77 -3.56 10.81
C GLN A 33 -0.38 -2.54 11.89
N THR A 34 -1.36 -1.88 12.52
CA THR A 34 -1.13 -1.00 13.66
C THR A 34 -0.67 -1.78 14.88
N ASP A 35 -1.30 -2.92 15.18
CA ASP A 35 -0.89 -3.79 16.29
C ASP A 35 0.56 -4.29 16.11
N TYR A 36 0.93 -4.71 14.89
CA TYR A 36 2.30 -5.11 14.58
C TYR A 36 3.29 -3.94 14.61
N ALA A 37 2.90 -2.74 14.18
CA ALA A 37 3.73 -1.55 14.30
C ALA A 37 4.01 -1.23 15.78
N ILE A 38 2.98 -1.25 16.64
CA ILE A 38 3.14 -1.01 18.08
C ILE A 38 4.01 -2.09 18.71
N LYS A 39 3.74 -3.37 18.40
CA LYS A 39 4.51 -4.49 18.92
C LYS A 39 5.99 -4.40 18.53
N THR A 40 6.29 -4.19 17.26
CA THR A 40 7.69 -4.08 16.79
C THR A 40 8.41 -2.85 17.36
N PHE A 41 7.69 -1.76 17.63
CA PHE A 41 8.22 -0.63 18.36
C PHE A 41 8.57 -0.97 19.82
N GLN A 42 7.68 -1.66 20.53
CA GLN A 42 7.92 -2.12 21.91
C GLN A 42 9.09 -3.11 22.01
N GLU A 43 9.22 -3.99 21.01
CA GLU A 43 10.31 -4.96 20.89
C GLU A 43 11.64 -4.34 20.39
N GLN A 44 11.66 -3.03 20.12
CA GLN A 44 12.81 -2.31 19.55
C GLN A 44 13.30 -2.87 18.20
N ASN A 45 12.43 -3.59 17.48
CA ASN A 45 12.70 -4.09 16.14
C ASN A 45 12.43 -2.99 15.10
N TYR A 46 13.32 -2.00 15.06
CA TYR A 46 13.21 -0.87 14.14
C TYR A 46 13.36 -1.27 12.67
N HIS A 47 14.01 -2.40 12.37
CA HIS A 47 14.16 -2.91 11.00
C HIS A 47 12.80 -3.25 10.39
N SER A 48 11.99 -4.06 11.09
CA SER A 48 10.64 -4.41 10.62
C SER A 48 9.67 -3.24 10.75
N LEU A 49 9.80 -2.40 11.78
CA LEU A 49 8.95 -1.23 11.95
C LEU A 49 9.07 -0.26 10.76
N LEU A 50 10.31 0.13 10.42
CA LEU A 50 10.60 1.10 9.36
C LEU A 50 10.58 0.48 7.96
N GLY A 51 10.93 -0.79 7.83
CA GLY A 51 10.97 -1.49 6.54
C GLY A 51 9.63 -2.00 6.05
N LEU A 52 8.72 -2.34 6.97
CA LEU A 52 7.47 -3.01 6.65
C LEU A 52 6.25 -2.24 7.19
N TRP A 53 6.09 -2.11 8.50
CA TRP A 53 4.80 -1.72 9.07
C TRP A 53 4.46 -0.23 8.88
N LEU A 54 5.40 0.69 9.16
CA LEU A 54 5.17 2.12 9.01
C LEU A 54 4.96 2.54 7.54
N PRO A 55 5.79 2.11 6.56
CA PRO A 55 5.55 2.45 5.16
C PRO A 55 4.21 1.94 4.62
N ASN A 56 3.79 0.75 5.05
CA ASN A 56 2.48 0.19 4.69
C ASN A 56 1.34 1.09 5.21
N LEU A 57 1.30 1.35 6.52
CA LEU A 57 0.28 2.21 7.12
C LEU A 57 0.28 3.62 6.49
N PHE A 58 1.46 4.21 6.33
CA PHE A 58 1.61 5.50 5.69
C PHE A 58 0.98 5.50 4.29
N SER A 59 1.30 4.51 3.45
CA SER A 59 0.80 4.45 2.07
C SER A 59 -0.72 4.27 2.01
N ILE A 60 -1.28 3.42 2.88
CA ILE A 60 -2.73 3.19 3.02
C ILE A 60 -3.44 4.52 3.30
N PHE A 61 -3.05 5.22 4.36
CA PHE A 61 -3.69 6.49 4.72
C PHE A 61 -3.40 7.61 3.72
N PHE A 62 -2.16 7.73 3.26
CA PHE A 62 -1.75 8.77 2.33
C PHE A 62 -2.54 8.69 1.02
N SER A 63 -2.64 7.51 0.42
CA SER A 63 -3.38 7.33 -0.84
C SER A 63 -4.87 7.67 -0.68
N LEU A 64 -5.48 7.29 0.45
CA LEU A 64 -6.88 7.61 0.76
C LEU A 64 -7.08 9.12 0.95
N ILE A 65 -6.22 9.78 1.72
CA ILE A 65 -6.27 11.23 1.96
C ILE A 65 -6.11 12.01 0.66
N VAL A 66 -5.11 11.66 -0.16
CA VAL A 66 -4.87 12.28 -1.46
C VAL A 66 -6.07 12.12 -2.38
N MET A 67 -6.63 10.91 -2.45
CA MET A 67 -7.82 10.65 -3.27
C MET A 67 -9.03 11.45 -2.79
N LEU A 68 -9.29 11.50 -1.48
CA LEU A 68 -10.41 12.26 -0.91
C LEU A 68 -10.26 13.77 -1.18
N ALA A 69 -9.05 14.31 -1.08
CA ALA A 69 -8.78 15.72 -1.39
C ALA A 69 -8.95 16.04 -2.89
N ALA A 70 -8.65 15.08 -3.78
CA ALA A 70 -8.75 15.25 -5.23
C ALA A 70 -10.08 14.79 -5.84
N VAL A 71 -11.03 14.26 -5.05
CA VAL A 71 -12.24 13.60 -5.57
C VAL A 71 -13.08 14.50 -6.49
N LYS A 72 -13.12 15.81 -6.20
CA LYS A 72 -13.84 16.81 -7.01
C LYS A 72 -13.03 17.35 -8.20
N LYS A 73 -11.73 17.04 -8.26
CA LYS A 73 -10.79 17.53 -9.28
C LYS A 73 -10.56 16.52 -10.41
N ILE A 74 -10.80 15.23 -10.17
CA ILE A 74 -10.61 14.18 -11.17
C ILE A 74 -11.95 13.57 -11.62
N ARG A 75 -11.93 12.81 -12.73
CA ARG A 75 -13.14 12.18 -13.27
C ARG A 75 -13.73 11.19 -12.25
N PRO A 76 -15.06 11.19 -12.01
CA PRO A 76 -15.70 10.26 -11.08
C PRO A 76 -15.40 8.78 -11.34
N SER A 77 -15.23 8.39 -12.61
CA SER A 77 -14.85 7.03 -12.99
C SER A 77 -13.48 6.60 -12.44
N TYR A 78 -12.52 7.51 -12.33
CA TYR A 78 -11.20 7.24 -11.76
C TYR A 78 -11.27 7.10 -10.24
N THR A 79 -12.11 7.90 -9.60
CA THR A 79 -12.43 7.75 -8.17
C THR A 79 -13.06 6.38 -7.88
N ALA A 80 -14.04 5.98 -8.70
CA ALA A 80 -14.69 4.67 -8.55
C ALA A 80 -13.68 3.52 -8.74
N TRP A 81 -12.81 3.61 -9.75
CA TRP A 81 -11.73 2.66 -9.96
C TRP A 81 -10.76 2.59 -8.78
N PHE A 82 -10.37 3.75 -8.23
CA PHE A 82 -9.52 3.81 -7.03
C PHE A 82 -10.15 3.03 -5.88
N PHE A 83 -11.42 3.31 -5.54
CA PHE A 83 -12.05 2.65 -4.40
C PHE A 83 -12.24 1.14 -4.62
N ALA A 84 -12.62 0.72 -5.83
CA ALA A 84 -12.75 -0.70 -6.15
C ALA A 84 -11.42 -1.43 -5.99
N TYR A 85 -10.34 -0.88 -6.57
CA TYR A 85 -9.01 -1.46 -6.44
C TYR A 85 -8.53 -1.43 -4.98
N TYR A 86 -8.70 -0.30 -4.29
CA TYR A 86 -8.25 -0.10 -2.91
C TYR A 86 -8.90 -1.12 -1.97
N ILE A 87 -10.22 -1.32 -2.07
CA ILE A 87 -10.94 -2.30 -1.24
C ILE A 87 -10.39 -3.71 -1.46
N ILE A 88 -10.13 -4.10 -2.71
CA ILE A 88 -9.66 -5.45 -3.04
C ILE A 88 -8.20 -5.63 -2.62
N ALA A 89 -7.32 -4.71 -3.00
CA ALA A 89 -5.88 -4.83 -2.79
C ALA A 89 -5.47 -4.62 -1.33
N ILE A 90 -6.10 -3.66 -0.64
CA ILE A 90 -5.80 -3.37 0.77
C ILE A 90 -6.60 -4.27 1.72
N GLY A 91 -7.72 -4.84 1.26
CA GLY A 91 -8.53 -5.77 2.04
C GLY A 91 -7.90 -7.14 2.29
N ALA A 92 -6.70 -7.44 1.81
CA ALA A 92 -6.06 -8.72 2.03
C ALA A 92 -5.79 -8.98 3.53
N THR A 93 -6.14 -10.18 4.03
CA THR A 93 -5.94 -10.54 5.45
C THR A 93 -4.48 -10.57 5.89
N TRP A 94 -3.55 -10.65 4.94
CA TRP A 94 -2.11 -10.55 5.12
C TRP A 94 -1.47 -9.69 4.02
N LEU A 95 -1.35 -8.40 4.27
CA LEU A 95 -0.84 -7.38 3.36
C LEU A 95 0.56 -6.96 3.82
N LEU A 96 1.55 -7.32 3.02
CA LEU A 96 2.95 -6.95 3.27
C LEU A 96 3.41 -5.75 2.43
N SER A 97 2.68 -5.39 1.37
CA SER A 97 3.17 -4.44 0.37
C SER A 97 2.13 -3.50 -0.22
N ALA A 98 1.38 -2.85 0.65
CA ALA A 98 0.51 -1.74 0.31
C ALA A 98 1.21 -0.66 -0.54
N PRO A 99 2.46 -0.23 -0.26
CA PRO A 99 3.11 0.82 -1.04
C PRO A 99 3.22 0.45 -2.52
N ARG A 100 3.62 -0.79 -2.82
CA ARG A 100 3.75 -1.28 -4.21
C ARG A 100 2.41 -1.30 -4.94
N TYR A 101 1.35 -1.77 -4.27
CA TYR A 101 0.02 -1.85 -4.89
C TYR A 101 -0.61 -0.48 -5.13
N LEU A 102 -0.34 0.50 -4.26
CA LEU A 102 -0.88 1.85 -4.38
C LEU A 102 -0.07 2.74 -5.32
N LEU A 103 1.23 2.47 -5.48
CA LEU A 103 2.08 3.21 -6.41
C LEU A 103 1.70 2.97 -7.88
N VAL A 104 1.30 1.74 -8.22
CA VAL A 104 0.84 1.39 -9.58
C VAL A 104 -0.61 1.83 -9.87
N LEU A 105 -1.32 2.31 -8.86
CA LEU A 105 -2.71 2.76 -8.98
C LEU A 105 -2.74 4.17 -9.58
N PHE A 106 -2.88 4.26 -10.91
CA PHE A 106 -2.81 5.54 -11.64
C PHE A 106 -3.75 6.66 -11.12
N PRO A 107 -4.96 6.41 -10.57
CA PRO A 107 -5.74 7.49 -9.98
C PRO A 107 -5.03 8.19 -8.82
N THR A 108 -4.16 7.51 -8.07
CA THR A 108 -3.41 8.10 -6.97
C THR A 108 -2.41 9.14 -7.46
N THR A 109 -1.72 8.86 -8.57
CA THR A 109 -0.78 9.82 -9.18
C THR A 109 -1.53 10.99 -9.84
N LEU A 110 -2.65 10.72 -10.52
CA LEU A 110 -3.54 11.77 -11.05
C LEU A 110 -4.10 12.67 -9.94
N ALA A 111 -4.53 12.06 -8.83
CA ALA A 111 -5.01 12.79 -7.67
C ALA A 111 -3.91 13.69 -7.10
N LEU A 112 -2.70 13.14 -6.89
CA LEU A 112 -1.56 13.90 -6.36
C LEU A 112 -1.20 15.08 -7.26
N THR A 113 -1.07 14.86 -8.57
CA THR A 113 -0.75 15.91 -9.55
C THR A 113 -1.81 17.02 -9.56
N SER A 114 -3.10 16.69 -9.47
CA SER A 114 -4.18 17.68 -9.40
C SER A 114 -4.19 18.55 -8.12
N LEU A 115 -3.45 18.14 -7.10
CA LEU A 115 -3.27 18.89 -5.85
C LEU A 115 -1.98 19.74 -5.88
N THR A 116 -1.07 19.48 -6.81
CA THR A 116 0.31 20.00 -6.81
C THR A 116 0.63 20.79 -8.07
N ASP A 117 -0.28 21.66 -8.51
CA ASP A 117 -0.13 22.45 -9.75
C ASP A 117 0.99 23.51 -9.69
N LYS A 118 1.58 23.74 -8.51
CA LYS A 118 2.62 24.76 -8.31
C LYS A 118 4.02 24.15 -8.47
N ARG A 119 4.87 24.79 -9.28
CA ARG A 119 6.26 24.35 -9.53
C ARG A 119 7.10 24.15 -8.27
N TRP A 120 6.86 24.91 -7.20
CA TRP A 120 7.60 24.74 -5.95
C TRP A 120 7.14 23.50 -5.17
N LEU A 121 5.85 23.13 -5.23
CA LEU A 121 5.32 21.91 -4.62
C LEU A 121 5.89 20.68 -5.33
N ASP A 122 5.90 20.71 -6.66
CA ASP A 122 6.49 19.66 -7.50
C ASP A 122 7.97 19.41 -7.16
N ARG A 123 8.76 20.48 -6.99
CA ARG A 123 10.16 20.39 -6.54
C ARG A 123 10.28 19.75 -5.16
N ILE A 124 9.46 20.16 -4.19
CA ILE A 124 9.48 19.57 -2.83
C ILE A 124 9.18 18.08 -2.91
N ILE A 125 8.13 17.69 -3.62
CA ILE A 125 7.74 16.28 -3.75
C ILE A 125 8.84 15.47 -4.44
N THR A 126 9.43 15.99 -5.51
CA THR A 126 10.53 15.33 -6.21
C THR A 126 11.73 15.12 -5.29
N ILE A 127 12.14 16.14 -4.55
CA ILE A 127 13.25 16.03 -3.58
C ILE A 127 12.90 15.01 -2.49
N THR A 128 11.68 15.03 -1.96
CA THR A 128 11.21 14.07 -0.97
C THR A 128 11.23 12.63 -1.52
N CYS A 129 10.78 12.41 -2.76
CA CYS A 129 10.86 11.10 -3.42
C CYS A 129 12.31 10.62 -3.60
N ILE A 130 13.23 11.52 -3.98
CA ILE A 130 14.65 11.18 -4.11
C ILE A 130 15.23 10.76 -2.75
N ILE A 131 14.93 11.50 -1.68
CA ILE A 131 15.39 11.17 -0.33
C ILE A 131 14.85 9.79 0.10
N PHE A 132 13.55 9.54 -0.05
CA PHE A 132 12.97 8.25 0.29
C PHE A 132 13.50 7.10 -0.57
N TYR A 133 13.78 7.35 -1.85
CA TYR A 133 14.41 6.36 -2.73
C TYR A 133 15.82 5.99 -2.24
N ILE A 134 16.64 6.96 -1.85
CA ILE A 134 17.98 6.71 -1.29
C ILE A 134 17.89 5.91 0.01
N ILE A 135 16.96 6.27 0.90
CA ILE A 135 16.72 5.54 2.16
C ILE A 135 16.29 4.10 1.87
N TYR A 136 15.34 3.91 0.96
CA TYR A 136 14.88 2.59 0.54
C TYR A 136 16.04 1.75 -0.04
N ALA A 137 16.84 2.32 -0.93
CA ALA A 137 17.99 1.65 -1.53
C ALA A 137 19.02 1.24 -0.47
N TYR A 138 19.30 2.11 0.50
CA TYR A 138 20.17 1.79 1.64
C TYR A 138 19.62 0.61 2.46
N MET A 139 18.34 0.65 2.83
CA MET A 139 17.69 -0.43 3.60
C MET A 139 17.70 -1.75 2.82
N PHE A 140 17.44 -1.70 1.51
CA PHE A 140 17.47 -2.86 0.63
C PHE A 140 18.87 -3.50 0.55
N VAL A 141 19.92 -2.71 0.33
CA VAL A 141 21.31 -3.20 0.27
C VAL A 141 21.74 -3.83 1.60
N ASN A 142 21.28 -3.28 2.72
CA ASN A 142 21.52 -3.82 4.06
C ASN A 142 20.61 -5.02 4.41
N ARG A 143 19.86 -5.57 3.46
CA ARG A 143 18.98 -6.73 3.63
C ARG A 143 17.89 -6.54 4.69
N TRP A 144 17.42 -5.31 4.89
CA TRP A 144 16.24 -5.06 5.70
C TRP A 144 15.02 -5.66 4.99
N GLN A 145 13.99 -6.01 5.76
CA GLN A 145 12.72 -6.51 5.26
C GLN A 145 11.88 -5.35 4.69
N VAL A 146 12.31 -4.83 3.52
CA VAL A 146 11.56 -3.82 2.77
C VAL A 146 10.61 -4.50 1.78
N TRP A 147 9.33 -4.14 1.85
CA TRP A 147 8.25 -4.76 1.08
C TRP A 147 7.33 -3.73 0.43
#